data_AF-Q5BW41-F1
#
_entry.id   AF-Q5BW41-F1
#
_cell.length_a   1.000
_cell.length_b   1.000
_cell.length_c   1.000
_cell.angle_alpha   90.00
_cell.angle_beta   90.00
_cell.angle_gamma   90.00
#
_symmetry.space_group_name_H-M   'P 1'
#
loop_
_entity.id
_entity.type
_entity.pdbx_description
1 polymer ?
#
loop_
_entity_poly.entity_id
_entity_poly.type
_entity_poly.pdbx_seq_one_letter_code
_entity_poly.pdbx_strand_id
1 'polypeptide(L)'
;WKCDLDWDVQYCNPTYSFRRLDDANAKIAAGFNFRYAHFYSENGTNYRDLIKAYGIRFVIHVSGEAGKFHFLPLTMNIGSGLALLGLAPTVCDIIALNLLRSRDIYQRAKFETIAEEQAQLSSRRADKAERKKQGASKRNKEVVNENSDENGKVVQWKDDQEFTVNDTQAIHSS
;
A
#
# COMPACT_ATOMS: atom_id res chain seq x y z
N TRP A 1 16.90 8.64 -29.70
CA TRP A 1 17.77 7.48 -29.93
C TRP A 1 17.57 6.51 -28.79
N LYS A 2 17.07 5.30 -29.05
CA LYS A 2 17.02 4.25 -28.03
C LYS A 2 17.73 3.05 -28.63
N CYS A 3 18.97 2.85 -28.21
CA CYS A 3 19.87 1.92 -28.89
C CYS A 3 20.37 0.84 -27.94
N ASP A 4 20.36 -0.38 -28.43
CA ASP A 4 21.04 -1.50 -27.81
C ASP A 4 22.35 -1.73 -28.57
N LEU A 5 23.46 -1.47 -27.90
CA LEU A 5 24.83 -1.54 -28.43
C LEU A 5 25.40 -2.96 -28.44
N ASP A 6 24.61 -3.95 -28.00
CA ASP A 6 24.94 -5.36 -28.18
C ASP A 6 24.71 -5.82 -29.63
N TRP A 7 23.87 -5.10 -30.36
CA TRP A 7 23.62 -5.29 -31.78
C TRP A 7 24.48 -4.38 -32.65
N ASP A 8 24.50 -4.65 -33.96
CA ASP A 8 25.20 -3.80 -34.92
C ASP A 8 24.62 -2.38 -34.95
N VAL A 9 25.48 -1.40 -35.26
CA VAL A 9 25.13 0.02 -35.35
C VAL A 9 23.98 0.30 -36.32
N GLN A 10 23.79 -0.54 -37.36
CA GLN A 10 22.66 -0.40 -38.30
C GLN A 10 21.28 -0.48 -37.64
N TYR A 11 21.16 -1.08 -36.46
CA TYR A 11 19.88 -1.18 -35.74
C TYR A 11 19.60 0.03 -34.84
N CYS A 12 20.59 0.89 -34.59
CA CYS A 12 20.43 2.11 -33.81
C CYS A 12 19.93 3.25 -34.71
N ASN A 13 18.61 3.30 -34.93
CA ASN A 13 17.98 4.29 -35.80
C ASN A 13 17.25 5.40 -35.01
N PRO A 14 17.24 6.65 -35.50
CA PRO A 14 16.49 7.71 -34.87
C PRO A 14 14.99 7.54 -35.09
N THR A 15 14.21 7.91 -34.09
CA THR A 15 12.75 8.05 -34.23
C THR A 15 12.40 9.53 -34.24
N TYR A 16 11.78 9.99 -35.31
CA TYR A 16 11.33 11.36 -35.44
C TYR A 16 9.91 11.50 -34.90
N SER A 17 9.68 12.51 -34.06
CA SER A 17 8.36 12.90 -33.59
C SER A 17 8.24 14.41 -33.64
N PHE A 18 7.04 14.88 -33.98
CA PHE A 18 6.75 16.30 -34.12
C PHE A 18 5.66 16.66 -33.11
N ARG A 19 5.89 17.71 -32.33
CA ARG A 19 4.93 18.22 -31.37
C ARG A 19 4.95 19.74 -31.37
N ARG A 20 3.76 20.33 -31.32
CA ARG A 20 3.59 21.76 -31.04
C ARG A 20 3.95 22.04 -29.58
N LEU A 21 4.91 22.95 -29.36
CA LEU A 21 5.39 23.30 -28.01
C LEU A 21 4.60 24.43 -27.37
N ASP A 22 4.00 25.31 -28.18
CA ASP A 22 3.16 26.40 -27.72
C ASP A 22 1.71 25.96 -27.50
N ASP A 23 1.01 26.64 -26.59
CA ASP A 23 -0.41 26.39 -26.33
C ASP A 23 -1.27 26.93 -27.47
N ALA A 24 -2.02 26.02 -28.11
CA ALA A 24 -2.92 26.36 -29.21
C ALA A 24 -4.12 27.21 -28.78
N ASN A 25 -4.52 27.14 -27.51
CA ASN A 25 -5.72 27.78 -26.96
C ASN A 25 -5.42 29.03 -26.13
N ALA A 26 -4.16 29.49 -26.12
CA ALA A 26 -3.76 30.67 -25.38
C ALA A 26 -4.52 31.92 -25.85
N LYS A 27 -5.32 32.51 -24.95
CA LYS A 27 -6.09 33.75 -25.23
C LYS A 27 -5.21 35.00 -25.29
N ILE A 28 -4.05 34.96 -24.63
CA ILE A 28 -3.08 36.07 -24.56
C ILE A 28 -1.76 35.56 -25.15
N ALA A 29 -1.16 36.34 -26.06
CA ALA A 29 0.07 35.99 -26.77
C ALA A 29 -0.02 34.67 -27.57
N ALA A 30 -1.06 34.54 -28.39
CA ALA A 30 -1.19 33.42 -29.33
C ALA A 30 -0.04 33.42 -30.35
N GLY A 31 0.75 32.34 -30.35
CA GLY A 31 1.86 32.13 -31.29
C GLY A 31 3.19 32.79 -30.89
N PHE A 32 4.14 32.82 -31.82
CA PHE A 32 5.48 33.35 -31.60
C PHE A 32 5.72 34.63 -32.42
N ASN A 33 6.18 35.69 -31.75
CA ASN A 33 6.56 36.96 -32.38
C ASN A 33 7.80 37.56 -31.72
N PHE A 34 8.59 38.30 -32.49
CA PHE A 34 9.68 39.11 -31.98
C PHE A 34 9.79 40.41 -32.77
N ARG A 35 10.36 41.44 -32.15
CA ARG A 35 10.60 42.74 -32.78
C ARG A 35 12.10 42.98 -32.88
N TYR A 36 12.54 43.48 -34.02
CA TYR A 36 13.90 43.95 -34.24
C TYR A 36 13.85 45.28 -34.98
N ALA A 37 14.90 46.08 -34.88
CA ALA A 37 14.95 47.39 -35.50
C ALA A 37 16.23 47.56 -36.31
N HIS A 38 16.10 48.20 -37.47
CA HIS A 38 17.24 48.72 -38.23
C HIS A 38 17.42 50.19 -37.87
N PHE A 39 18.61 50.56 -37.40
CA PHE A 39 18.93 51.93 -37.01
C PHE A 39 19.77 52.57 -38.11
N TYR A 40 19.46 53.81 -38.47
CA TYR A 40 20.21 54.60 -39.44
C TYR A 40 20.19 56.08 -39.06
N SER A 41 21.08 56.87 -39.64
CA SER A 41 21.17 58.31 -39.40
C SER A 41 21.14 59.04 -40.72
N GLU A 42 20.26 60.03 -40.84
CA GLU A 42 20.13 60.86 -42.04
C GLU A 42 20.19 62.33 -41.63
N ASN A 43 21.12 63.08 -42.23
CA ASN A 43 21.37 64.48 -41.92
C ASN A 43 21.57 64.76 -40.40
N GLY A 44 22.27 63.87 -39.70
CA GLY A 44 22.57 64.00 -38.26
C GLY A 44 21.38 63.69 -37.34
N THR A 45 20.22 63.31 -37.88
CA THR A 45 19.06 62.83 -37.12
C THR A 45 19.02 61.31 -37.15
N ASN A 46 18.85 60.69 -35.99
CA ASN A 46 18.80 59.23 -35.87
C ASN A 46 17.37 58.71 -36.09
N TYR A 47 17.24 57.74 -37.00
CA TYR A 47 16.00 57.07 -37.36
C TYR A 47 16.09 55.57 -37.08
N ARG A 48 14.91 54.93 -37.03
CA ARG A 48 14.82 53.47 -36.96
C ARG A 48 13.59 52.94 -37.68
N ASP A 49 13.78 51.81 -38.36
CA ASP A 49 12.68 50.99 -38.88
C ASP A 49 12.44 49.84 -37.91
N LEU A 50 11.29 49.86 -37.23
CA LEU A 50 10.90 48.81 -36.30
C LEU A 50 10.07 47.75 -37.02
N ILE A 51 10.60 46.53 -37.09
CA ILE A 51 9.96 45.39 -37.74
C ILE A 51 9.42 44.44 -36.68
N LYS A 52 8.18 43.99 -36.87
CA LYS A 52 7.55 42.95 -36.06
C LYS A 52 7.39 41.69 -36.92
N ALA A 53 8.16 40.65 -36.59
CA ALA A 53 8.14 39.38 -37.29
C ALA A 53 7.25 38.36 -36.57
N TYR A 54 6.52 37.57 -37.36
CA TYR A 54 5.70 36.46 -36.94
C TYR A 54 6.13 35.22 -37.71
N GLY A 55 6.26 34.08 -37.03
CA GLY A 55 6.72 32.86 -37.70
C GLY A 55 6.74 31.64 -36.77
N ILE A 56 7.11 30.50 -37.36
CA ILE A 56 7.23 29.23 -36.64
C ILE A 56 8.67 29.08 -36.17
N ARG A 57 8.87 28.80 -34.88
CA ARG A 57 10.17 28.45 -34.32
C ARG A 57 10.29 26.93 -34.22
N PHE A 58 11.18 26.35 -35.00
CA PHE A 58 11.54 24.94 -34.87
C PHE A 58 12.54 24.77 -33.72
N VAL A 59 12.17 23.96 -32.74
CA VAL A 59 13.06 23.56 -31.65
C VAL A 59 13.40 22.08 -31.85
N ILE A 60 14.66 21.81 -32.18
CA ILE A 60 15.14 20.45 -32.39
C ILE A 60 15.60 19.90 -31.05
N HIS A 61 14.86 18.93 -30.51
CA HIS A 61 15.24 18.23 -29.29
C HIS A 61 15.73 16.83 -29.63
N VAL A 62 16.99 16.54 -29.27
CA VAL A 62 17.60 15.23 -29.47
C VAL A 62 17.87 14.62 -28.10
N SER A 63 17.26 13.47 -27.84
CA SER A 63 17.50 12.67 -26.63
C SER A 63 17.92 11.26 -27.02
N GLY A 64 18.77 10.66 -26.20
CA GLY A 64 19.41 9.38 -26.46
C GLY A 64 19.61 8.56 -25.20
N GLU A 65 19.27 7.28 -25.25
CA GLU A 65 19.65 6.27 -24.27
C GLU A 65 20.30 5.11 -25.02
N ALA A 66 21.44 4.66 -24.53
CA ALA A 66 22.16 3.53 -25.09
C ALA A 66 22.53 2.54 -23.99
N GLY A 67 22.17 1.27 -24.19
CA GLY A 67 22.55 0.18 -23.31
C GLY A 67 23.59 -0.71 -23.98
N LYS A 68 24.52 -1.27 -23.19
CA LYS A 68 25.41 -2.34 -23.62
C LYS A 68 25.51 -3.37 -22.52
N PHE A 69 25.61 -4.64 -22.87
CA PHE A 69 25.85 -5.71 -21.93
C PHE A 69 27.11 -5.45 -21.11
N HIS A 70 26.95 -5.51 -19.80
CA HIS A 70 28.04 -5.39 -18.85
C HIS A 70 27.86 -6.38 -17.71
N PHE A 71 28.93 -7.07 -17.35
CA PHE A 71 28.89 -8.16 -16.37
C PHE A 71 28.57 -7.69 -14.95
N LEU A 72 29.00 -6.48 -14.54
CA LEU A 72 28.75 -5.98 -13.18
C LEU A 72 27.23 -5.79 -12.88
N PRO A 73 26.44 -5.08 -13.72
CA PRO A 73 24.99 -5.01 -13.54
C PRO A 73 24.30 -6.37 -13.62
N LEU A 74 24.80 -7.28 -14.47
CA LEU A 74 24.25 -8.63 -14.59
C LEU A 74 24.34 -9.38 -13.25
N THR A 75 25.53 -9.46 -12.65
CA THR A 75 25.72 -10.19 -11.39
C THR A 75 24.96 -9.56 -10.24
N MET A 76 24.87 -8.22 -10.20
CA MET A 76 24.06 -7.50 -9.22
C MET A 76 22.57 -7.82 -9.34
N ASN A 77 22.04 -7.90 -10.57
CA ASN A 77 20.64 -8.26 -10.81
C ASN A 77 20.37 -9.73 -10.47
N ILE A 78 21.28 -10.65 -10.81
CA ILE A 78 21.18 -12.06 -10.43
C ILE A 78 21.21 -12.22 -8.91
N GLY A 79 22.15 -11.57 -8.22
CA GLY A 79 22.23 -11.60 -6.76
C GLY A 79 20.96 -11.10 -6.10
N SER A 80 20.38 -10.01 -6.63
CA SER A 80 19.11 -9.47 -6.15
C SER A 80 17.94 -10.44 -6.39
N GLY A 81 17.89 -11.08 -7.56
CA GLY A 81 16.89 -12.10 -7.88
C GLY A 81 16.97 -13.31 -6.95
N LEU A 82 18.17 -13.83 -6.69
CA LEU A 82 18.40 -14.95 -5.78
C LEU A 82 18.01 -14.60 -4.33
N ALA A 83 18.32 -13.38 -3.87
CA ALA A 83 17.92 -12.92 -2.55
C ALA A 83 16.39 -12.89 -2.39
N LEU A 84 15.64 -12.46 -3.42
CA LEU A 84 14.18 -12.47 -3.42
C LEU A 84 13.59 -13.89 -3.36
N LEU A 85 14.23 -14.87 -4.02
CA LEU A 85 13.80 -16.28 -3.92
C LEU A 85 13.90 -16.82 -2.49
N GLY A 86 14.81 -16.30 -1.67
CA GLY A 86 14.90 -16.63 -0.24
C GLY A 86 13.67 -16.24 0.58
N LEU A 87 12.87 -15.27 0.12
CA LEU A 87 11.61 -14.88 0.76
C LEU A 87 10.43 -15.80 0.39
N ALA A 88 10.50 -16.53 -0.73
CA ALA A 88 9.40 -17.39 -1.14
C ALA A 88 9.10 -18.51 -0.12
N PRO A 89 10.10 -19.26 0.41
CA PRO A 89 9.86 -20.27 1.45
C PRO A 89 9.26 -19.68 2.73
N THR A 90 9.69 -18.48 3.14
CA THR A 90 9.19 -17.87 4.38
C THR A 90 7.71 -17.47 4.25
N VAL A 91 7.31 -16.95 3.09
CA VAL A 91 5.89 -16.67 2.81
C VAL A 91 5.10 -17.97 2.69
N CYS A 92 5.61 -18.98 1.97
CA CYS A 92 4.98 -20.29 1.88
C CYS A 92 4.77 -20.92 3.26
N ASP A 93 5.73 -20.77 4.17
CA ASP A 93 5.65 -21.25 5.54
C ASP A 93 4.60 -20.50 6.39
N ILE A 94 4.50 -19.18 6.24
CA ILE A 94 3.47 -18.39 6.92
C ILE A 94 2.08 -18.86 6.47
N ILE A 95 1.89 -19.07 5.17
CA ILE A 95 0.64 -19.57 4.60
C ILE A 95 0.35 -20.99 5.11
N ALA A 96 1.35 -21.88 5.08
CA ALA A 96 1.21 -23.27 5.49
C ALA A 96 0.85 -23.44 6.97
N LEU A 97 1.41 -22.61 7.84
CA LEU A 97 1.17 -22.69 9.28
C LEU A 97 -0.09 -21.96 9.74
N ASN A 98 -0.52 -20.89 9.05
CA ASN A 98 -1.64 -20.05 9.52
C ASN A 98 -2.95 -20.25 8.75
N LEU A 99 -2.90 -20.53 7.45
CA LEU A 99 -4.07 -20.49 6.57
C LEU A 99 -4.57 -21.88 6.13
N LEU A 100 -3.68 -22.88 6.05
CA LEU A 100 -4.10 -24.22 5.64
C LEU A 100 -4.89 -24.94 6.74
N ARG A 101 -5.96 -25.62 6.32
CA ARG A 101 -6.81 -26.41 7.23
C ARG A 101 -6.07 -27.57 7.89
N SER A 102 -5.06 -28.12 7.21
CA SER A 102 -4.18 -29.19 7.68
C SER A 102 -2.89 -28.68 8.37
N ARG A 103 -2.94 -27.51 9.01
CA ARG A 103 -1.78 -26.90 9.70
C ARG A 103 -1.09 -27.82 10.71
N ASP A 104 -1.85 -28.67 11.42
CA ASP A 104 -1.31 -29.53 12.48
C ASP A 104 -0.37 -30.62 11.92
N ILE A 105 -0.63 -31.08 10.70
CA ILE A 105 0.22 -32.07 10.02
C ILE A 105 1.53 -31.41 9.58
N TYR A 106 1.45 -30.20 8.99
CA TYR A 106 2.63 -29.45 8.56
C TYR A 106 3.48 -28.99 9.76
N GLN A 107 2.86 -28.58 10.86
CA GLN A 107 3.55 -28.15 12.07
C GLN A 107 4.35 -29.28 12.71
N ARG A 108 3.80 -30.50 12.76
CA ARG A 108 4.49 -31.69 13.29
C ARG A 108 5.65 -32.16 12.40
N ALA A 109 5.52 -32.01 11.09
CA ALA A 109 6.58 -32.37 10.15
C ALA A 109 7.74 -31.35 10.15
N LYS A 110 7.43 -30.08 10.44
CA LYS A 110 8.42 -28.99 10.42
C LYS A 110 9.12 -28.75 11.75
N PHE A 111 8.40 -28.85 12.87
CA PHE A 111 8.94 -28.54 14.20
C PHE A 111 9.07 -29.80 15.04
N GLU A 112 10.28 -30.08 15.50
CA GLU A 112 10.54 -31.07 16.54
C GLU A 112 10.69 -30.33 17.89
N THR A 113 9.71 -30.46 18.77
CA THR A 113 9.76 -29.85 20.11
C THR A 113 10.68 -30.65 21.02
N ILE A 114 11.75 -30.03 21.52
CA ILE A 114 12.68 -30.66 22.48
C ILE A 114 12.04 -30.68 23.87
N ALA A 115 12.37 -31.68 24.69
CA ALA A 115 11.76 -31.94 26.00
C ALA A 115 11.79 -30.72 26.97
N GLU A 116 12.84 -29.91 26.93
CA GLU A 116 12.94 -28.68 27.73
C GLU A 116 11.88 -27.63 27.33
N GLU A 117 11.60 -27.50 26.04
CA GLU A 117 10.61 -26.58 25.51
C GLU A 117 9.18 -27.04 25.84
N GLN A 118 8.94 -28.36 25.85
CA GLN A 118 7.67 -28.94 26.31
C GLN A 118 7.42 -28.66 27.80
N ALA A 119 8.45 -28.75 28.64
CA ALA A 119 8.37 -28.42 30.07
C ALA A 119 8.08 -26.93 30.32
N GLN A 120 8.67 -26.04 29.51
CA GLN A 120 8.40 -24.60 29.59
C GLN A 120 7.03 -24.20 29.03
N LEU A 121 6.54 -24.87 27.99
CA LEU A 121 5.20 -24.64 27.44
C LEU A 121 4.11 -25.17 28.37
N SER A 122 4.33 -26.32 29.02
CA SER A 122 3.40 -26.88 29.99
C SER A 122 3.30 -26.04 31.25
N SER A 123 4.42 -25.51 31.77
CA SER A 123 4.41 -24.55 32.89
C SER A 123 3.70 -23.25 32.53
N ARG A 124 3.97 -22.68 31.34
CA ARG A 124 3.25 -21.47 30.84
C ARG A 124 1.74 -21.69 30.66
N ARG A 125 1.31 -22.90 30.26
CA ARG A 125 -0.11 -23.27 30.15
C ARG A 125 -0.74 -23.44 31.53
N ALA A 126 -0.03 -24.02 32.49
CA ALA A 126 -0.46 -24.13 33.88
C ALA A 126 -0.67 -22.74 34.51
N ASP A 127 0.30 -21.82 34.36
CA ASP A 127 0.22 -20.46 34.88
C ASP A 127 -0.96 -19.66 34.29
N LYS A 128 -1.22 -19.82 32.97
CA LYS A 128 -2.40 -19.20 32.33
C LYS A 128 -3.71 -19.78 32.84
N ALA A 129 -3.78 -21.09 33.06
CA ALA A 129 -4.97 -21.74 33.60
C ALA A 129 -5.25 -21.29 35.04
N GLU A 130 -4.22 -21.12 35.86
CA GLU A 130 -4.35 -20.58 37.22
C GLU A 130 -4.81 -19.12 37.23
N ARG A 131 -4.22 -18.26 36.40
CA ARG A 131 -4.67 -16.85 36.27
C ARG A 131 -6.13 -16.75 35.82
N LYS A 132 -6.59 -17.65 34.95
CA LYS A 132 -7.99 -17.69 34.48
C LYS A 132 -8.95 -18.16 35.58
N LYS A 133 -8.54 -19.12 36.43
CA LYS A 133 -9.31 -19.56 37.61
C LYS A 133 -9.42 -18.47 38.67
N GLN A 134 -8.33 -17.72 38.93
CA GLN A 134 -8.37 -16.60 39.88
C GLN A 134 -9.24 -15.43 39.38
N GLY A 135 -9.22 -15.14 38.07
CA GLY A 135 -10.10 -14.14 37.46
C GLY A 135 -11.59 -14.54 37.46
N ALA A 136 -11.90 -15.82 37.19
CA ALA A 136 -13.26 -16.34 37.27
C ALA A 136 -13.79 -16.41 38.71
N SER A 137 -12.92 -16.75 39.67
CA SER A 137 -13.25 -16.77 41.10
C SER A 137 -13.54 -15.37 41.65
N LYS A 138 -12.76 -14.34 41.24
CA LYS A 138 -13.06 -12.94 41.57
C LYS A 138 -14.37 -12.44 40.96
N ARG A 139 -14.64 -12.74 39.69
CA ARG A 139 -15.89 -12.35 39.01
C ARG A 139 -17.12 -13.03 39.63
N ASN A 140 -17.03 -14.30 40.05
CA ASN A 140 -18.10 -14.96 40.80
C ASN A 140 -18.29 -14.37 42.21
N LYS A 141 -17.22 -13.90 42.87
CA LYS A 141 -17.32 -13.26 44.20
C LYS A 141 -17.96 -11.87 44.14
N GLU A 142 -17.73 -11.13 43.07
CA GLU A 142 -18.30 -9.79 42.85
C GLU A 142 -19.80 -9.88 42.50
N VAL A 143 -20.19 -10.82 41.62
CA VAL A 143 -21.60 -11.08 41.24
C VAL A 143 -22.43 -11.68 42.39
N VAL A 144 -21.82 -12.44 43.31
CA VAL A 144 -22.50 -12.95 44.51
C VAL A 144 -22.70 -11.86 45.57
N ASN A 145 -21.77 -10.90 45.67
CA ASN A 145 -21.87 -9.78 46.60
C ASN A 145 -22.87 -8.71 46.15
N GLU A 146 -23.06 -8.49 44.84
CA GLU A 146 -24.05 -7.54 44.32
C GLU A 146 -25.51 -8.04 44.40
N ASN A 147 -25.72 -9.32 44.70
CA ASN A 147 -27.05 -9.96 44.76
C ASN A 147 -27.50 -10.35 46.18
N SER A 148 -26.83 -9.83 47.22
CA SER A 148 -27.17 -10.12 48.61
C SER A 148 -27.54 -8.84 49.36
N ASP A 149 -28.75 -8.32 49.11
CA ASP A 149 -29.36 -7.27 49.93
C ASP A 149 -30.44 -7.84 50.85
N GLU A 150 -30.49 -7.30 52.07
CA GLU A 150 -31.46 -7.59 53.13
C GLU A 150 -32.88 -7.20 52.72
N ASN A 151 -33.56 -8.08 51.99
CA ASN A 151 -34.98 -8.40 52.09
C ASN A 151 -35.38 -9.26 50.88
N GLY A 152 -35.71 -10.52 51.13
CA GLY A 152 -35.95 -11.53 50.11
C GLY A 152 -37.04 -11.18 49.09
N LYS A 153 -36.63 -10.60 47.96
CA LYS A 153 -37.31 -10.67 46.66
C LYS A 153 -36.27 -10.92 45.57
N VAL A 154 -36.44 -12.01 44.82
CA VAL A 154 -35.60 -12.32 43.65
C VAL A 154 -36.07 -11.45 42.48
N VAL A 155 -35.22 -10.54 42.02
CA VAL A 155 -35.42 -9.81 40.76
C VAL A 155 -34.67 -10.56 39.66
N GLN A 156 -35.42 -11.09 38.69
CA GLN A 156 -34.88 -11.65 37.46
C GLN A 156 -34.84 -10.54 36.40
N TRP A 157 -33.68 -10.33 35.78
CA TRP A 157 -33.57 -9.59 34.53
C TRP A 157 -33.35 -10.59 33.41
N LYS A 158 -34.33 -10.66 32.49
CA LYS A 158 -34.22 -11.35 31.22
C LYS A 158 -34.49 -10.31 30.13
N ASP A 159 -33.48 -10.12 29.29
CA ASP A 159 -33.45 -9.44 27.99
C ASP A 159 -34.19 -8.10 27.85
N ASP A 160 -33.44 -7.09 27.40
CA ASP A 160 -33.87 -5.73 27.11
C ASP A 160 -35.19 -5.66 26.32
N GLN A 161 -36.33 -5.41 26.99
CA GLN A 161 -37.42 -4.55 26.50
C GLN A 161 -38.58 -4.42 27.52
N GLU A 162 -39.11 -3.20 27.62
CA GLU A 162 -40.19 -2.76 28.52
C GLU A 162 -41.58 -3.09 27.94
N PHE A 163 -42.47 -3.71 28.73
CA PHE A 163 -43.92 -3.67 28.48
C PHE A 163 -44.74 -3.86 29.77
N THR A 164 -45.79 -3.05 29.92
CA THR A 164 -46.72 -3.06 31.07
C THR A 164 -47.88 -4.03 30.86
N VAL A 165 -48.21 -4.77 31.92
CA VAL A 165 -49.39 -5.65 31.97
C VAL A 165 -50.54 -4.88 32.64
N ASN A 166 -51.74 -4.93 32.08
CA ASN A 166 -52.95 -4.79 32.87
C ASN A 166 -53.93 -5.93 32.60
N ASP A 167 -54.30 -6.53 33.73
CA ASP A 167 -55.60 -7.08 34.11
C ASP A 167 -56.13 -8.42 33.55
N THR A 168 -56.12 -9.37 34.51
CA THR A 168 -57.21 -10.25 34.95
C THR A 168 -57.99 -11.15 33.97
N GLN A 169 -58.09 -12.40 34.44
CA GLN A 169 -59.15 -13.40 34.23
C GLN A 169 -59.12 -14.28 32.95
N ALA A 170 -58.64 -15.50 33.21
CA ALA A 170 -59.44 -16.73 33.16
C ALA A 170 -59.75 -17.41 31.80
N ILE A 171 -59.83 -18.74 31.92
CA ILE A 171 -60.60 -19.71 31.09
C ILE A 171 -59.88 -20.28 29.83
N HIS A 172 -59.32 -21.49 30.05
CA HIS A 172 -59.65 -22.75 29.34
C HIS A 172 -59.27 -22.97 27.87
N SER A 173 -58.64 -24.15 27.66
CA SER A 173 -58.75 -25.08 26.51
C SER A 173 -58.58 -24.55 25.08
N SER A 174 -57.52 -25.01 24.40
CA SER A 174 -57.53 -26.11 23.42
C SER A 174 -56.24 -26.11 22.61
#